data_AF-A0AA39UVZ4-F1
#
_entry.id   AF-A0AA39UVZ4-F1
#
_cell.length_a   1.000
_cell.length_b   1.000
_cell.length_c   1.000
_cell.angle_alpha   90.00
_cell.angle_beta   90.00
_cell.angle_gamma   90.00
#
_symmetry.space_group_name_H-M   'P 1'
#
loop_
_entity.id
_entity.type
_entity.pdbx_description
1 polymer ?
#
loop_
_entity_poly.entity_id
_entity_poly.type
_entity_poly.pdbx_seq_one_letter_code
_entity_poly.pdbx_strand_id
1 'polypeptide(L)'
;MAAEKRRTEVRKMMDGFMEDLPLCTDNAVTSAFWHGKNYEALQQEECQEILWELAEVNFHCSNVQNPPIMRCFPDSDHLPGQLDIGAANYGLVDPLWLRRAPYIFAMKKAMQTWEDMPPSLLSEVKTAGWTEKEFLLVEKTVANYYCDTFWQYFGHAPVLPWQLMHCTSEDYVPEAQPQMTTSCSGVYVDVEELS
;
A
#
# COMPACT_ATOMS: atom_id res chain seq x y z
N MET A 1 16.41 21.18 6.89
CA MET A 1 15.06 21.72 6.61
C MET A 1 14.04 20.65 6.25
N ALA A 2 14.29 19.74 5.30
CA ALA A 2 13.31 18.70 4.92
C ALA A 2 12.98 17.69 6.04
N ALA A 3 13.98 17.26 6.83
CA ALA A 3 13.77 16.30 7.92
C ALA A 3 12.90 16.84 9.08
N GLU A 4 13.04 18.13 9.41
CA GLU A 4 12.25 18.81 10.45
C GLU A 4 10.77 18.94 10.03
N LYS A 5 10.54 19.30 8.75
CA LYS A 5 9.22 19.36 8.14
C LYS A 5 8.56 17.98 8.14
N ARG A 6 9.30 16.93 7.77
CA ARG A 6 8.82 15.53 7.77
C ARG A 6 8.39 15.07 9.15
N ARG A 7 9.19 15.34 10.20
CA ARG A 7 8.82 15.04 11.60
C ARG A 7 7.57 15.77 12.06
N THR A 8 7.39 17.01 11.61
CA THR A 8 6.22 17.82 11.97
C THR A 8 4.95 17.30 11.31
N GLU A 9 5.02 16.88 10.04
CA GLU A 9 3.89 16.30 9.32
C GLU A 9 3.53 14.89 9.83
N VAL A 10 4.52 14.04 10.12
CA VAL A 10 4.29 12.75 10.79
C VAL A 10 3.66 12.97 12.16
N ARG A 11 4.11 13.97 12.93
CA ARG A 11 3.49 14.31 14.21
C ARG A 11 2.05 14.78 14.05
N LYS A 12 1.74 15.67 13.11
CA LYS A 12 0.35 16.11 12.86
C LYS A 12 -0.55 14.97 12.42
N MET A 13 -0.03 14.07 11.58
CA MET A 13 -0.72 12.85 11.18
C MET A 13 -1.01 12.04 12.43
N MET A 14 0.03 11.66 13.19
CA MET A 14 -0.06 10.88 14.42
C MET A 14 -0.86 11.55 15.54
N ASP A 15 -0.93 12.88 15.62
CA ASP A 15 -1.73 13.61 16.63
C ASP A 15 -3.22 13.26 16.47
N GLY A 16 -3.70 13.01 15.25
CA GLY A 16 -5.04 12.46 15.01
C GLY A 16 -5.20 10.97 15.37
N PHE A 17 -4.10 10.20 15.42
CA PHE A 17 -4.09 8.80 15.88
C PHE A 17 -3.98 8.71 17.42
N MET A 18 -3.34 9.69 18.06
CA MET A 18 -3.01 9.67 19.48
C MET A 18 -4.16 10.06 20.41
N GLU A 19 -5.24 10.66 19.90
CA GLU A 19 -6.45 10.87 20.71
C GLU A 19 -7.10 9.53 21.12
N ASP A 20 -6.96 8.49 20.29
CA ASP A 20 -7.49 7.13 20.53
C ASP A 20 -6.42 6.10 20.96
N LEU A 21 -5.13 6.38 20.71
CA LEU A 21 -3.98 5.56 21.14
C LEU A 21 -3.06 6.37 22.04
N PRO A 22 -3.30 6.42 23.37
CA PRO A 22 -2.38 7.09 24.27
C PRO A 22 -1.01 6.39 24.21
N LEU A 23 -0.01 7.05 23.61
CA LEU A 23 1.38 6.62 23.68
C LEU A 23 1.82 6.69 25.14
N CYS A 24 1.74 5.56 25.84
CA CYS A 24 2.22 5.44 27.19
C CYS A 24 3.75 5.54 27.17
N THR A 25 4.29 6.67 27.62
CA THR A 25 5.74 6.91 27.72
C THR A 25 6.36 6.20 28.92
N ASP A 26 5.55 5.52 29.73
CA ASP A 26 6.04 4.61 30.75
C ASP A 26 6.60 3.35 30.09
N ASN A 27 7.93 3.23 30.09
CA ASN A 27 8.65 2.00 29.72
C ASN A 27 8.35 0.81 30.67
N ALA A 28 7.38 0.95 31.58
CA ALA A 28 6.88 -0.06 32.50
C ALA A 28 5.67 -0.82 31.94
N VAL A 29 5.57 -0.97 30.61
CA VAL A 29 4.56 -1.84 29.99
C VAL A 29 4.89 -3.28 30.37
N THR A 30 4.25 -3.77 31.44
CA THR A 30 4.44 -5.15 31.92
C THR A 30 3.73 -6.18 31.03
N SER A 31 2.80 -5.74 30.18
CA SER A 31 2.10 -6.60 29.23
C SER A 31 1.66 -5.81 27.99
N ALA A 32 2.04 -6.30 26.82
CA ALA A 32 1.57 -5.82 25.53
C ALA A 32 0.53 -6.79 24.97
N PHE A 33 -0.49 -6.25 24.30
CA PHE A 33 -1.55 -7.03 23.68
C PHE A 33 -1.69 -6.64 22.21
N TRP A 34 -1.99 -7.63 21.38
CA TRP A 34 -2.27 -7.47 19.96
C TRP A 34 -3.55 -8.23 19.62
N HIS A 35 -4.55 -7.55 19.07
CA HIS A 35 -5.92 -8.05 18.90
C HIS A 35 -6.49 -8.76 20.14
N GLY A 36 -6.23 -8.19 21.32
CA GLY A 36 -6.66 -8.75 22.61
C GLY A 36 -5.84 -9.94 23.13
N LYS A 37 -4.85 -10.42 22.38
CA LYS A 37 -3.95 -11.51 22.77
C LYS A 37 -2.66 -10.98 23.38
N ASN A 38 -2.19 -11.58 24.47
CA ASN A 38 -0.94 -11.18 25.11
C ASN A 38 0.26 -11.52 24.21
N TYR A 39 1.22 -10.60 24.11
CA TYR A 39 2.44 -10.74 23.32
C TYR A 39 3.20 -12.05 23.60
N GLU A 40 3.30 -12.48 24.86
CA GLU A 40 4.01 -13.72 25.23
C GLU A 40 3.30 -14.99 24.76
N ALA A 41 2.01 -14.91 24.41
CA ALA A 41 1.20 -16.02 23.95
C ALA A 41 1.09 -16.11 22.41
N LEU A 42 1.72 -15.18 21.68
CA LEU A 42 1.65 -15.11 20.22
C LEU A 42 2.36 -16.31 19.58
N GLN A 43 1.73 -16.85 18.54
CA GLN A 43 2.30 -17.85 17.65
C GLN A 43 3.12 -17.16 16.56
N GLN A 44 3.86 -17.96 15.80
CA GLN A 44 4.73 -17.45 14.74
C GLN A 44 3.94 -16.71 13.65
N GLU A 45 2.77 -17.22 13.27
CA GLU A 45 1.87 -16.64 12.27
C GLU A 45 1.37 -15.25 12.70
N GLU A 46 0.98 -15.11 13.97
CA GLU A 46 0.52 -13.82 14.54
C GLU A 46 1.68 -12.82 14.64
N CYS A 47 2.90 -13.29 14.89
CA CYS A 47 4.08 -12.42 14.84
C CYS A 47 4.37 -11.94 13.40
N GLN A 48 4.09 -12.76 12.39
CA GLN A 48 4.20 -12.34 10.98
C GLN A 48 3.12 -11.34 10.59
N GLU A 49 1.91 -11.48 11.12
CA GLU A 49 0.82 -10.51 10.96
C GLU A 49 1.19 -9.15 11.55
N ILE A 50 1.78 -9.10 12.75
CA ILE A 50 2.31 -7.85 13.34
C ILE A 50 3.37 -7.20 12.44
N LEU A 51 4.32 -7.99 11.94
CA LEU A 51 5.37 -7.46 11.06
C LEU A 51 4.77 -6.91 9.77
N TRP A 52 3.75 -7.58 9.23
CA TRP A 52 3.02 -7.16 8.06
C TRP A 52 2.29 -5.83 8.30
N GLU A 53 1.51 -5.72 9.39
CA GLU A 53 0.83 -4.47 9.77
C GLU A 53 1.83 -3.31 9.87
N LEU A 54 2.96 -3.51 10.55
CA LEU A 54 4.00 -2.48 10.69
C LEU A 54 4.61 -2.05 9.34
N ALA A 55 4.76 -2.99 8.41
CA ALA A 55 5.27 -2.71 7.08
C ALA A 55 4.26 -1.95 6.22
N GLU A 56 3.00 -2.34 6.26
CA GLU A 56 1.92 -1.62 5.60
C GLU A 56 1.78 -0.21 6.15
N VAL A 57 1.75 -0.04 7.48
CA VAL A 57 1.72 1.29 8.12
C VAL A 57 2.88 2.15 7.60
N ASN A 58 4.10 1.61 7.56
CA ASN A 58 5.26 2.35 7.08
C ASN A 58 5.14 2.73 5.60
N PHE A 59 4.66 1.81 4.77
CA PHE A 59 4.46 2.04 3.35
C PHE A 59 3.35 3.08 3.11
N HIS A 60 2.24 3.03 3.84
CA HIS A 60 1.19 4.06 3.79
C HIS A 60 1.74 5.43 4.24
N CYS A 61 2.38 5.49 5.42
CA CYS A 61 2.89 6.72 6.03
C CYS A 61 3.96 7.42 5.19
N SER A 62 4.79 6.66 4.48
CA SER A 62 5.81 7.23 3.58
C SER A 62 5.20 7.93 2.37
N ASN A 63 3.94 7.64 2.06
CA ASN A 63 3.26 8.02 0.83
C ASN A 63 2.15 9.10 1.03
N VAL A 64 1.81 9.46 2.28
CA VAL A 64 0.66 10.31 2.70
C VAL A 64 0.64 11.73 2.09
N GLN A 65 1.71 12.19 1.48
CA GLN A 65 1.76 13.54 0.89
C GLN A 65 0.96 13.69 -0.42
N ASN A 66 0.33 12.62 -0.93
CA ASN A 66 -0.36 12.64 -2.22
C ASN A 66 -1.75 11.95 -2.16
N PRO A 67 -2.87 12.69 -2.28
CA PRO A 67 -4.23 12.13 -2.29
C PRO A 67 -4.50 10.97 -3.27
N PRO A 68 -3.86 10.87 -4.45
CA PRO A 68 -4.02 9.73 -5.36
C PRO A 68 -3.51 8.40 -4.78
N ILE A 69 -2.65 8.45 -3.75
CA ILE A 69 -1.95 7.26 -3.26
C ILE A 69 -2.85 6.34 -2.44
N MET A 70 -3.91 6.86 -1.83
CA MET A 70 -4.84 6.03 -1.05
C MET A 70 -5.46 4.92 -1.92
N ARG A 71 -5.67 5.20 -3.21
CA ARG A 71 -6.17 4.22 -4.19
C ARG A 71 -5.18 3.12 -4.54
N CYS A 72 -3.93 3.23 -4.09
CA CYS A 72 -2.93 2.16 -4.25
C CYS A 72 -3.13 1.05 -3.21
N PHE A 73 -4.03 1.25 -2.24
CA PHE A 73 -4.22 0.35 -1.11
C PHE A 73 -5.61 -0.26 -1.10
N PRO A 74 -5.72 -1.56 -0.75
CA PRO A 74 -6.99 -2.10 -0.30
C PRO A 74 -7.36 -1.40 1.01
N ASP A 75 -8.67 -1.32 1.32
CA ASP A 75 -9.14 -0.78 2.60
C ASP A 75 -8.70 0.69 2.85
N SER A 76 -8.70 1.48 1.77
CA SER A 76 -8.16 2.85 1.77
C SER A 76 -8.96 3.85 2.61
N ASP A 77 -10.16 3.44 3.08
CA ASP A 77 -11.00 4.21 3.97
C ASP A 77 -10.59 4.06 5.45
N HIS A 78 -9.77 3.05 5.78
CA HIS A 78 -9.28 2.83 7.13
C HIS A 78 -7.99 3.60 7.39
N LEU A 79 -7.83 4.03 8.65
CA LEU A 79 -6.61 4.70 9.06
C LEU A 79 -5.44 3.71 8.98
N PRO A 80 -4.22 4.14 8.64
CA PRO A 80 -3.02 3.28 8.61
C PRO A 80 -2.75 2.41 9.85
N GLY A 81 -3.39 2.67 10.99
CA GLY A 81 -3.32 1.84 12.21
C GLY A 81 -4.54 0.94 12.48
N GLN A 82 -5.47 0.85 11.53
CA GLN A 82 -6.71 0.07 11.58
C GLN A 82 -6.80 -0.88 10.37
N LEU A 83 -5.67 -1.44 9.95
CA LEU A 83 -5.61 -2.33 8.81
C LEU A 83 -6.31 -3.65 9.12
N ASP A 84 -7.18 -4.09 8.22
CA ASP A 84 -7.75 -5.44 8.24
C ASP A 84 -6.67 -6.46 7.82
N ILE A 85 -6.34 -7.40 8.70
CA ILE A 85 -5.31 -8.41 8.43
C ILE A 85 -5.75 -9.32 7.28
N GLY A 86 -7.05 -9.58 7.14
CA GLY A 86 -7.61 -10.32 6.02
C GLY A 86 -7.29 -9.70 4.65
N ALA A 87 -6.97 -8.40 4.59
CA ALA A 87 -6.55 -7.72 3.38
C ALA A 87 -5.11 -8.04 2.94
N ALA A 88 -4.32 -8.77 3.75
CA ALA A 88 -2.88 -8.95 3.56
C ALA A 88 -2.43 -9.59 2.25
N ASN A 89 -3.34 -10.28 1.57
CA ASN A 89 -3.08 -10.94 0.30
C ASN A 89 -3.86 -10.31 -0.87
N TYR A 90 -4.28 -9.05 -0.71
CA TYR A 90 -4.98 -8.23 -1.71
C TYR A 90 -4.16 -7.00 -2.10
N GLY A 91 -4.70 -6.12 -2.95
CA GLY A 91 -3.99 -4.88 -3.31
C GLY A 91 -2.83 -5.10 -4.27
N LEU A 92 -1.70 -4.46 -3.98
CA LEU A 92 -0.44 -4.56 -4.73
C LEU A 92 0.19 -5.95 -4.67
N VAL A 93 -0.24 -6.80 -3.73
CA VAL A 93 0.29 -8.15 -3.54
C VAL A 93 -0.71 -9.24 -3.90
N ASP A 94 -1.87 -8.94 -4.50
CA ASP A 94 -2.83 -9.99 -4.90
C ASP A 94 -2.18 -10.98 -5.89
N PRO A 95 -2.34 -12.31 -5.76
CA PRO A 95 -1.73 -13.26 -6.71
C PRO A 95 -2.25 -13.10 -8.15
N LEU A 96 -3.48 -12.60 -8.34
CA LEU A 96 -4.09 -12.42 -9.64
C LEU A 96 -3.81 -11.03 -10.20
N TRP A 97 -3.14 -10.96 -11.36
CA TRP A 97 -2.74 -9.70 -11.96
C TRP A 97 -3.92 -8.75 -12.23
N LEU A 98 -5.09 -9.28 -12.62
CA LEU A 98 -6.31 -8.48 -12.84
C LEU A 98 -6.81 -7.80 -11.57
N ARG A 99 -6.57 -8.40 -10.41
CA ARG A 99 -6.94 -7.83 -9.10
C ARG A 99 -5.88 -6.85 -8.59
N ARG A 100 -4.60 -7.06 -8.92
CA ARG A 100 -3.53 -6.08 -8.68
C ARG A 100 -3.63 -4.84 -9.56
N ALA A 101 -4.13 -4.99 -10.78
CA ALA A 101 -4.07 -3.96 -11.81
C ALA A 101 -4.59 -2.59 -11.35
N PRO A 102 -5.79 -2.46 -10.75
CA PRO A 102 -6.27 -1.16 -10.25
C PRO A 102 -5.27 -0.42 -9.36
N TYR A 103 -4.61 -1.15 -8.44
CA TYR A 103 -3.66 -0.57 -7.49
C TYR A 103 -2.34 -0.17 -8.17
N ILE A 104 -1.85 -0.98 -9.12
CA ILE A 104 -0.66 -0.65 -9.90
C ILE A 104 -0.90 0.56 -10.82
N PHE A 105 -2.08 0.68 -11.42
CA PHE A 105 -2.43 1.83 -12.25
C PHE A 105 -2.67 3.09 -11.41
N ALA A 106 -3.25 2.97 -10.22
CA ALA A 106 -3.28 4.06 -9.25
C ALA A 106 -1.87 4.53 -8.88
N MET A 107 -0.94 3.60 -8.64
CA MET A 107 0.46 3.91 -8.33
C MET A 107 1.18 4.57 -9.50
N LYS A 108 0.96 4.05 -10.73
CA LYS A 108 1.44 4.67 -11.98
C LYS A 108 0.98 6.12 -12.10
N LYS A 109 -0.31 6.39 -11.85
CA LYS A 109 -0.89 7.75 -11.89
C LYS A 109 -0.32 8.65 -10.80
N ALA A 110 -0.12 8.14 -9.59
CA ALA A 110 0.55 8.87 -8.52
C ALA A 110 1.97 9.27 -8.92
N MET A 111 2.74 8.35 -9.51
CA MET A 111 4.11 8.56 -9.97
C MET A 111 4.26 9.60 -11.08
N GLN A 112 3.24 9.75 -11.94
CA GLN A 112 3.23 10.79 -12.98
C GLN A 112 3.26 12.21 -12.39
N THR A 113 2.86 12.38 -11.13
CA THR A 113 2.84 13.69 -10.45
C THR A 113 4.18 14.03 -9.76
N TRP A 114 5.14 13.11 -9.76
CA TRP A 114 6.43 13.33 -9.10
C TRP A 114 7.32 14.26 -9.95
N GLU A 115 8.25 14.96 -9.29
CA GLU A 115 9.04 16.03 -9.93
C GLU A 115 10.00 15.51 -11.02
N ASP A 116 10.40 14.24 -10.94
CA ASP A 116 11.26 13.59 -11.92
C ASP A 116 10.50 13.17 -13.18
N MET A 117 11.17 13.20 -14.32
CA MET A 117 10.61 12.73 -15.59
C MET A 117 10.33 11.22 -15.50
N PRO A 118 9.06 10.78 -15.47
CA PRO A 118 8.75 9.38 -15.34
C PRO A 118 9.16 8.61 -16.61
N PRO A 119 9.49 7.32 -16.52
CA PRO A 119 9.70 6.47 -17.69
C PRO A 119 8.53 6.58 -18.68
N SER A 120 8.80 6.55 -19.98
CA SER A 120 7.77 6.72 -21.02
C SER A 120 6.60 5.74 -20.88
N LEU A 121 6.86 4.53 -20.41
CA LEU A 121 5.83 3.51 -20.14
C LEU A 121 4.82 3.95 -19.07
N LEU A 122 5.25 4.74 -18.08
CA LEU A 122 4.33 5.31 -17.09
C LEU A 122 3.40 6.37 -17.69
N SER A 123 3.72 6.91 -18.87
CA SER A 123 2.86 7.87 -19.58
C SER A 123 2.02 7.23 -20.70
N GLU A 124 2.22 5.94 -20.99
CA GLU A 124 1.51 5.24 -22.05
C GLU A 124 0.05 4.99 -21.64
N VAL A 125 -0.90 5.32 -22.52
CA VAL A 125 -2.33 5.06 -22.34
C VAL A 125 -2.80 4.09 -23.42
N LYS A 126 -3.51 3.02 -23.04
CA LYS A 126 -3.98 2.00 -23.98
C LYS A 126 -5.50 1.88 -23.99
N THR A 127 -6.12 2.43 -25.04
CA THR A 127 -7.57 2.37 -25.27
C THR A 127 -8.09 0.96 -25.51
N ALA A 128 -7.26 0.06 -26.07
CA ALA A 128 -7.59 -1.35 -26.27
C ALA A 128 -7.41 -2.21 -25.00
N GLY A 129 -6.90 -1.61 -23.92
CA GLY A 129 -6.52 -2.29 -22.69
C GLY A 129 -5.13 -2.95 -22.73
N TRP A 130 -4.79 -3.51 -21.58
CA TRP A 130 -3.51 -4.11 -21.23
C TRP A 130 -3.66 -5.62 -21.12
N THR A 131 -2.79 -6.35 -21.81
CA THR A 131 -2.65 -7.81 -21.61
C THR A 131 -1.81 -8.09 -20.36
N GLU A 132 -1.89 -9.31 -19.82
CA GLU A 132 -1.07 -9.72 -18.66
C GLU A 132 0.43 -9.44 -18.87
N LYS A 133 0.97 -9.80 -20.05
CA LYS A 133 2.39 -9.61 -20.35
C LYS A 133 2.79 -8.14 -20.31
N GLU A 134 1.93 -7.26 -20.79
CA GLU A 134 2.18 -5.81 -20.81
C GLU A 134 2.00 -5.22 -19.42
N PHE A 135 0.97 -5.66 -18.70
CA PHE A 135 0.75 -5.32 -17.30
C PHE A 135 1.99 -5.65 -16.45
N LEU A 136 2.55 -6.86 -16.57
CA LEU A 136 3.75 -7.26 -15.82
C LEU A 136 4.97 -6.36 -16.14
N LEU A 137 5.04 -5.81 -17.36
CA LEU A 137 6.08 -4.83 -17.71
C LEU A 137 5.81 -3.47 -17.04
N VAL A 138 4.55 -3.02 -16.99
CA VAL A 138 4.14 -1.81 -16.27
C VAL A 138 4.42 -1.96 -14.78
N GLU A 139 3.97 -3.05 -14.15
CA GLU A 139 4.18 -3.38 -12.74
C GLU A 139 5.67 -3.34 -12.37
N LYS A 140 6.52 -4.00 -13.16
CA LYS A 140 7.97 -3.96 -12.96
C LYS A 140 8.53 -2.54 -13.06
N THR A 141 8.03 -1.74 -13.99
CA THR A 141 8.50 -0.37 -14.20
C THR A 141 8.06 0.55 -13.07
N VAL A 142 6.82 0.42 -12.60
CA VAL A 142 6.29 1.08 -11.41
C VAL A 142 7.12 0.75 -10.19
N ALA A 143 7.39 -0.54 -9.94
CA ALA A 143 8.19 -0.98 -8.79
C ALA A 143 9.63 -0.42 -8.82
N ASN A 144 10.29 -0.48 -9.99
CA ASN A 144 11.64 0.07 -10.13
C ASN A 144 11.67 1.58 -9.92
N TYR A 145 10.75 2.30 -10.57
CA TYR A 145 10.68 3.75 -10.45
C TYR A 145 10.35 4.20 -9.02
N TYR A 146 9.46 3.47 -8.33
CA TYR A 146 9.20 3.68 -6.91
C TYR A 146 10.48 3.57 -6.08
N CYS A 147 11.16 2.42 -6.18
CA CYS A 147 12.35 2.14 -5.38
C CYS A 147 13.47 3.15 -5.62
N ASP A 148 13.71 3.50 -6.89
CA ASP A 148 14.74 4.47 -7.26
C ASP A 148 14.40 5.87 -6.72
N THR A 149 13.16 6.34 -6.94
CA THR A 149 12.72 7.67 -6.46
C THR A 149 12.71 7.72 -4.94
N PHE A 150 12.21 6.65 -4.30
CA PHE A 150 12.18 6.53 -2.84
C PHE A 150 13.60 6.58 -2.27
N TRP A 151 14.53 5.82 -2.82
CA TRP A 151 15.93 5.85 -2.39
C TRP A 151 16.53 7.25 -2.55
N GLN A 152 16.32 7.90 -3.69
CA GLN A 152 16.83 9.26 -3.94
C GLN A 152 16.26 10.28 -2.94
N TYR A 153 14.99 10.15 -2.56
CA TYR A 153 14.31 11.09 -1.66
C TYR A 153 14.54 10.81 -0.16
N PHE A 154 14.55 9.54 0.25
CA PHE A 154 14.62 9.11 1.64
C PHE A 154 16.01 8.61 2.07
N GLY A 155 16.87 8.22 1.12
CA GLY A 155 18.23 7.74 1.38
C GLY A 155 18.32 6.31 1.91
N HIS A 156 17.22 5.54 1.83
CA HIS A 156 17.18 4.12 2.19
C HIS A 156 16.18 3.37 1.31
N ALA A 157 16.23 2.05 1.33
CA ALA A 157 15.28 1.23 0.57
C ALA A 157 13.87 1.35 1.17
N PRO A 158 12.81 1.39 0.34
CA PRO A 158 11.45 1.30 0.85
C PRO A 158 11.19 -0.08 1.46
N VAL A 159 10.29 -0.11 2.44
CA VAL A 159 9.62 -1.35 2.81
C VAL A 159 8.53 -1.60 1.77
N LEU A 160 8.52 -2.77 1.15
CA LEU A 160 7.52 -3.11 0.14
C LEU A 160 6.41 -3.96 0.78
N PRO A 161 5.15 -3.82 0.35
CA PRO A 161 4.08 -4.75 0.68
C PRO A 161 4.51 -6.20 0.41
N TRP A 162 4.12 -7.13 1.27
CA TRP A 162 4.37 -8.55 1.09
C TRP A 162 3.14 -9.39 1.44
N GLN A 163 3.08 -10.60 0.88
CA GLN A 163 2.03 -11.57 1.17
C GLN A 163 2.29 -12.30 2.49
N LEU A 164 1.23 -12.58 3.24
CA LEU A 164 1.29 -13.56 4.32
C LEU A 164 1.18 -14.97 3.71
N MET A 165 2.07 -15.86 4.14
CA MET A 165 2.17 -17.22 3.61
C MET A 165 1.12 -18.18 4.19
N HIS A 166 0.31 -17.70 5.14
CA HIS A 166 -0.78 -18.43 5.77
C HIS A 166 -2.12 -17.75 5.48
N CYS A 167 -3.20 -18.52 5.61
CA CYS A 167 -4.54 -17.93 5.62
C CYS A 167 -4.72 -17.17 6.93
N THR A 168 -5.06 -15.90 6.83
CA THR A 168 -5.43 -15.05 7.96
C THR A 168 -6.71 -15.58 8.59
N SER A 169 -6.87 -15.33 9.89
CA SER A 169 -8.08 -15.78 10.60
C SER A 169 -9.34 -14.97 10.25
N GLU A 170 -9.15 -13.82 9.60
CA GLU A 170 -10.20 -12.88 9.20
C GLU A 170 -10.59 -13.06 7.73
N ASP A 171 -11.90 -13.13 7.47
CA ASP A 171 -12.47 -13.15 6.13
C ASP A 171 -12.57 -11.71 5.61
N TYR A 172 -11.70 -11.34 4.67
CA TYR A 172 -11.77 -10.03 4.01
C TYR A 172 -12.58 -10.10 2.71
N VAL A 173 -13.49 -9.14 2.54
CA VAL A 173 -14.26 -8.95 1.32
C VAL A 173 -13.72 -7.72 0.59
N PRO A 174 -13.02 -7.88 -0.55
CA PRO A 174 -12.46 -6.75 -1.27
C PRO A 174 -13.53 -5.77 -1.74
N GLU A 175 -13.23 -4.49 -1.60
CA GLU A 175 -14.03 -3.42 -2.18
C GLU A 175 -14.23 -3.64 -3.70
N ALA A 176 -15.43 -3.31 -4.17
CA ALA A 176 -15.71 -3.29 -5.59
C ALA A 176 -14.96 -2.11 -6.24
N GLN A 177 -13.74 -2.37 -6.70
CA GLN A 177 -13.00 -1.42 -7.53
C GLN A 177 -13.82 -1.16 -8.81
N PRO A 178 -13.89 0.08 -9.32
CA PRO A 178 -14.63 0.42 -10.55
C PRO A 178 -14.25 -0.55 -11.66
N GLN A 179 -15.09 -1.57 -11.86
CA GLN A 179 -14.72 -2.71 -12.67
C GLN A 179 -14.86 -2.35 -14.14
N MET A 180 -13.73 -2.53 -14.84
CA MET A 180 -13.61 -3.46 -15.94
C MET A 180 -14.79 -3.45 -16.93
N THR A 181 -14.61 -2.70 -18.00
CA THR A 181 -15.28 -3.07 -19.26
C THR A 181 -14.23 -3.63 -20.19
N THR A 182 -14.05 -4.96 -20.16
CA THR A 182 -13.57 -5.67 -21.34
C THR A 182 -14.60 -6.69 -21.75
N SER A 183 -15.09 -6.53 -22.98
CA SER A 183 -15.85 -7.52 -23.72
C SER A 183 -15.00 -8.76 -24.10
N CYS A 184 -13.71 -8.79 -23.73
CA CYS A 184 -12.78 -9.88 -23.99
C CYS A 184 -12.11 -10.35 -22.68
N SER A 185 -12.28 -11.63 -22.34
CA SER A 185 -11.56 -12.29 -21.24
C SER A 185 -10.05 -12.06 -21.33
N GLY A 186 -9.41 -11.61 -20.23
CA GLY A 186 -7.95 -11.51 -20.12
C GLY A 186 -7.31 -10.17 -20.49
N VAL A 187 -8.08 -9.10 -20.61
CA VAL A 187 -7.57 -7.73 -20.83
C VAL A 187 -8.06 -6.81 -19.71
N TYR A 188 -7.20 -5.89 -19.26
CA TYR A 188 -7.52 -4.86 -18.28
C TYR A 188 -7.60 -3.49 -18.95
N VAL A 189 -8.68 -2.74 -18.70
CA VAL A 189 -8.82 -1.36 -19.16
C VAL A 189 -8.98 -0.49 -17.92
N ASP A 190 -8.06 0.45 -17.72
CA ASP A 190 -8.24 1.49 -16.72
C ASP A 190 -9.10 2.61 -17.31
N VAL A 191 -10.32 2.75 -16.79
CA VAL A 191 -11.27 3.77 -17.24
C VAL A 191 -10.76 5.18 -16.92
N GLU A 192 -9.96 5.33 -15.86
CA GLU A 192 -9.40 6.63 -15.47
C GLU A 192 -8.27 7.10 -16.38
N GLU A 193 -7.64 6.21 -17.15
CA GLU A 193 -6.67 6.60 -18.17
C GLU A 193 -7.35 7.14 -19.43
N LEU A 194 -8.66 6.90 -19.58
CA LEU A 194 -9.44 7.29 -20.76
C LEU A 194 -10.18 8.63 -20.58
N SER A 195 -10.21 9.16 -19.35
CA SER A 195 -10.87 10.42 -18.97
C SER A 195 -9.89 11.59 -18.89
#